data_AF-A0A7C2HL56-F1
#
_entry.id   AF-A0A7C2HL56-F1
#
_cell.length_a   1.000
_cell.length_b   1.000
_cell.length_c   1.000
_cell.angle_alpha   90.00
_cell.angle_beta   90.00
_cell.angle_gamma   90.00
#
_symmetry.space_group_name_H-M   'P 1'
#
loop_
_entity.id
_entity.type
_entity.pdbx_description
1 polymer ?
#
loop_
_entity_poly.entity_id
_entity_poly.type
_entity_poly.pdbx_seq_one_letter_code
_entity_poly.pdbx_strand_id
1 'polypeptide(L)'
;MLPLVAFLLVVSLAVPAFAAPTLEDQVDAIARELMCPVCAGQTVAESNATLAVQMRAEIRARLRRGETREQILAYFVGQFGESVLAAPPKRGAGLVLWLAPVAAFAVGLLLLFRYLRSITRPRTPSPS
;
A
#
# COMPACT_ATOMS: atom_id res chain seq x y z
N MET A 1 9.26 -0.54 48.09
CA MET A 1 10.17 -0.06 47.03
C MET A 1 11.03 -1.17 46.41
N LEU A 2 11.39 -2.22 47.16
CA LEU A 2 12.07 -3.43 46.65
C LEU A 2 11.31 -4.26 45.56
N PRO A 3 9.97 -4.39 45.55
CA PRO A 3 9.30 -5.28 44.60
C PRO A 3 9.17 -4.68 43.19
N LEU A 4 9.25 -3.35 43.06
CA LEU A 4 9.13 -2.65 41.77
C LEU A 4 10.39 -2.82 40.91
N VAL A 5 11.56 -2.86 41.56
CA VAL A 5 12.87 -3.06 40.89
C VAL A 5 12.99 -4.49 40.38
N ALA A 6 12.52 -5.48 41.14
CA ALA A 6 12.47 -6.87 40.71
C ALA A 6 11.55 -7.08 39.49
N PHE A 7 10.41 -6.38 39.45
CA PHE A 7 9.47 -6.48 38.33
C PHE A 7 10.04 -5.85 37.03
N LEU A 8 10.73 -4.71 37.14
CA LEU A 8 11.41 -4.07 36.01
C LEU A 8 12.57 -4.90 35.45
N LEU A 9 13.28 -5.65 36.30
CA LEU A 9 14.39 -6.49 35.87
C LEU A 9 13.92 -7.74 35.10
N VAL A 10 12.76 -8.31 35.47
CA VAL A 10 12.16 -9.46 34.78
C VAL A 10 11.64 -9.08 33.39
N VAL A 11 11.04 -7.89 33.23
CA VAL A 11 10.52 -7.42 31.93
C VAL A 11 11.64 -7.24 30.90
N SER A 12 12.84 -6.82 31.34
CA SER A 12 13.97 -6.60 30.43
C SER A 12 14.63 -7.89 29.92
N LEU A 13 14.49 -9.00 30.66
CA LEU A 13 15.00 -10.33 30.28
C LEU A 13 14.04 -11.11 29.35
N ALA A 14 12.80 -10.65 29.23
CA ALA A 14 11.76 -11.32 28.45
C ALA A 14 11.60 -10.75 27.03
N VAL A 15 12.49 -9.87 26.57
CA VAL A 15 12.45 -9.39 25.18
C VAL A 15 12.95 -10.54 24.29
N PRO A 16 12.07 -11.21 23.51
CA PRO A 16 12.54 -12.21 22.57
C PRO A 16 13.49 -11.51 21.59
N ALA A 17 14.69 -12.06 21.43
CA ALA A 17 15.61 -11.64 20.39
C ALA A 17 14.99 -12.05 19.04
N PHE A 18 14.17 -11.19 18.46
CA PHE A 18 13.74 -11.34 17.08
C PHE A 18 15.00 -11.24 16.22
N ALA A 19 15.45 -12.38 15.69
CA ALA A 19 16.51 -12.41 14.70
C ALA A 19 16.10 -11.51 13.53
N ALA A 20 17.03 -10.69 13.04
CA ALA A 20 16.78 -9.90 11.84
C ALA A 20 16.47 -10.86 10.67
N PRO A 21 15.47 -10.55 9.84
CA PRO A 21 15.11 -11.41 8.71
C PRO A 21 16.30 -11.57 7.78
N THR A 22 16.55 -12.80 7.34
CA THR A 22 17.65 -13.08 6.41
C THR A 22 17.35 -12.43 5.05
N LEU A 23 18.39 -12.30 4.22
CA LEU A 23 18.20 -11.82 2.84
C LEU A 23 17.20 -12.71 2.09
N GLU A 24 17.27 -14.01 2.30
CA GLU A 24 16.41 -15.00 1.67
C GLU A 24 14.96 -14.87 2.15
N ASP A 25 14.73 -14.58 3.43
CA ASP A 25 13.38 -14.28 3.95
C ASP A 25 12.80 -13.03 3.28
N GLN A 26 13.63 -12.01 3.06
CA GLN A 26 13.20 -10.78 2.38
C GLN A 26 12.90 -11.02 0.89
N VAL A 27 13.73 -11.83 0.21
CA VAL A 27 13.48 -12.23 -1.18
C VAL A 27 12.14 -12.97 -1.27
N ASP A 28 11.92 -13.92 -0.36
CA ASP A 28 10.71 -14.73 -0.34
C ASP A 28 9.47 -13.90 -0.02
N ALA A 29 9.55 -12.97 0.94
CA ALA A 29 8.47 -12.04 1.26
C ALA A 29 8.05 -11.21 0.04
N ILE A 30 9.01 -10.64 -0.70
CA ILE A 30 8.72 -9.88 -1.92
C ILE A 30 8.19 -10.77 -3.04
N ALA A 31 8.74 -11.98 -3.19
CA ALA A 31 8.31 -12.91 -4.23
C ALA A 31 6.88 -13.43 -4.02
N ARG A 32 6.36 -13.46 -2.79
CA ARG A 32 4.95 -13.78 -2.49
C ARG A 32 4.00 -12.65 -2.87
N GLU A 33 4.49 -11.41 -2.93
CA GLU A 33 3.71 -10.26 -3.37
C GLU A 33 3.62 -10.11 -4.89
N LEU A 34 4.36 -10.95 -5.63
CA LEU A 34 4.40 -10.95 -7.08
C LEU A 34 3.76 -12.23 -7.63
N MET A 35 2.81 -12.08 -8.54
CA MET A 35 2.24 -13.16 -9.35
C MET A 35 3.15 -13.45 -10.54
N CYS A 36 3.31 -14.73 -10.89
CA CYS A 36 4.06 -15.13 -12.07
C CYS A 36 3.18 -14.96 -13.33
N PRO A 37 3.54 -14.09 -14.30
CA PRO A 37 2.70 -13.80 -15.47
C PRO A 37 2.47 -14.98 -16.41
N VAL A 38 3.38 -15.96 -16.38
CA VAL A 38 3.38 -17.13 -17.27
C VAL A 38 2.95 -18.42 -16.55
N CYS A 39 2.65 -18.33 -15.26
CA CYS A 39 2.31 -19.49 -14.45
C CYS A 39 0.80 -19.53 -14.18
N ALA A 40 0.26 -20.73 -13.99
CA ALA A 40 -1.17 -20.93 -13.74
C ALA A 40 -1.54 -20.52 -12.30
N GLY A 41 -1.71 -19.21 -12.06
CA GLY A 41 -2.26 -18.67 -10.81
C GLY A 41 -1.36 -18.83 -9.59
N GLN A 42 -0.04 -18.85 -9.78
CA GLN A 42 0.95 -19.02 -8.71
C GLN A 42 1.78 -17.75 -8.50
N THR A 43 2.23 -17.55 -7.27
CA THR A 43 3.20 -16.49 -6.96
C THR A 43 4.60 -16.81 -7.48
N VAL A 44 5.45 -15.80 -7.58
CA VAL A 44 6.87 -15.94 -7.95
C VAL A 44 7.64 -16.75 -6.90
N ALA A 45 7.19 -16.72 -5.64
CA ALA A 45 7.74 -17.54 -4.57
C ALA A 45 7.45 -19.04 -4.76
N GLU A 46 6.22 -19.37 -5.17
CA GLU A 46 5.74 -20.76 -5.26
C GLU A 46 6.10 -21.43 -6.59
N SER A 47 6.21 -20.67 -7.67
CA SER A 47 6.44 -21.24 -8.99
C SER A 47 7.92 -21.53 -9.28
N ASN A 48 8.16 -22.66 -9.96
CA ASN A 48 9.47 -23.08 -10.44
C ASN A 48 9.69 -22.81 -11.93
N ALA A 49 8.82 -22.01 -12.57
CA ALA A 49 9.04 -21.57 -13.93
C ALA A 49 10.37 -20.80 -14.05
N THR A 50 11.05 -20.92 -15.19
CA THR A 50 12.31 -20.21 -15.46
C THR A 50 12.21 -18.71 -15.19
N LEU A 51 11.07 -18.10 -15.53
CA LEU A 51 10.81 -16.68 -15.26
C LEU A 51 10.77 -16.39 -13.76
N ALA A 52 10.08 -17.21 -12.96
CA ALA A 52 9.99 -17.02 -11.51
C ALA A 52 11.36 -17.13 -10.82
N VAL A 53 12.21 -18.05 -11.30
CA VAL A 53 13.60 -18.18 -10.81
C VAL A 53 14.42 -16.93 -11.14
N GLN A 54 14.29 -16.41 -12.35
CA GLN A 54 14.96 -15.16 -12.76
C GLN A 54 14.48 -13.95 -11.96
N MET A 55 13.17 -13.84 -11.72
CA MET A 55 12.59 -12.77 -10.89
C MET A 55 13.13 -12.83 -9.46
N ARG A 56 13.21 -14.02 -8.83
CA ARG A 56 13.82 -14.19 -7.51
C ARG A 56 15.30 -13.80 -7.49
N ALA A 57 16.05 -14.12 -8.54
CA ALA A 57 17.44 -13.70 -8.68
C ALA A 57 17.58 -12.18 -8.77
N GLU A 58 16.69 -11.51 -9.52
CA GLU A 58 16.68 -10.05 -9.64
C GLU A 58 16.26 -9.36 -8.34
N ILE A 59 15.26 -9.89 -7.62
CA ILE A 59 14.89 -9.39 -6.28
C ILE A 59 16.10 -9.45 -5.34
N ARG A 60 16.82 -10.59 -5.32
CA ARG A 60 18.02 -10.76 -4.51
C ARG A 60 19.11 -9.76 -4.88
N ALA A 61 19.32 -9.50 -6.17
CA ALA A 61 20.29 -8.52 -6.63
C ALA A 61 19.91 -7.10 -6.17
N ARG A 62 18.64 -6.73 -6.25
CA ARG A 62 18.13 -5.42 -5.81
C ARG A 62 18.24 -5.19 -4.32
N LEU A 63 17.89 -6.19 -3.52
CA LEU A 63 18.07 -6.13 -2.06
C LEU A 63 19.54 -5.94 -1.69
N ARG A 64 20.47 -6.61 -2.41
CA ARG A 64 21.92 -6.39 -2.24
C ARG A 64 22.38 -4.99 -2.65
N ARG A 65 21.68 -4.34 -3.59
CA ARG A 65 21.89 -2.92 -3.94
C ARG A 65 21.32 -1.94 -2.90
N GLY A 66 20.64 -2.43 -1.86
CA GLY A 66 20.00 -1.58 -0.85
C GLY A 66 18.68 -0.97 -1.31
N GLU A 67 18.09 -1.50 -2.39
CA GLU A 67 16.76 -1.04 -2.84
C GLU A 67 15.68 -1.49 -1.84
N THR A 68 14.68 -0.62 -1.62
CA THR A 68 13.57 -0.96 -0.73
C THR A 68 12.57 -1.87 -1.44
N ARG A 69 11.76 -2.58 -0.65
CA ARG A 69 10.66 -3.41 -1.14
C ARG A 69 9.78 -2.68 -2.17
N GLU A 70 9.42 -1.43 -1.90
CA GLU A 70 8.56 -0.63 -2.78
C GLU A 70 9.22 -0.32 -4.13
N GLN A 71 10.53 -0.05 -4.13
CA GLN A 71 11.30 0.18 -5.36
C GLN A 71 11.37 -1.09 -6.21
N ILE A 72 11.53 -2.24 -5.55
CA ILE A 72 11.57 -3.54 -6.21
C ILE A 72 10.21 -3.86 -6.84
N LEU A 73 9.11 -3.69 -6.10
CA LEU A 73 7.76 -3.88 -6.62
C LEU A 73 7.47 -2.93 -7.79
N ALA A 74 7.84 -1.65 -7.67
CA ALA A 74 7.67 -0.66 -8.74
C ALA A 74 8.46 -1.03 -10.00
N TYR A 75 9.66 -1.61 -9.85
CA TYR A 75 10.44 -2.11 -10.98
C TYR A 75 9.70 -3.22 -11.74
N PHE A 76 9.15 -4.21 -11.02
CA PHE A 76 8.39 -5.30 -11.65
C PHE A 76 7.09 -4.81 -12.29
N VAL A 77 6.40 -3.86 -11.66
CA VAL A 77 5.23 -3.21 -12.27
C VAL A 77 5.60 -2.45 -13.55
N GLY A 78 6.75 -1.79 -13.59
CA GLY A 78 7.23 -1.09 -14.78
C GLY A 78 7.54 -2.02 -15.97
N GLN A 79 7.88 -3.29 -15.69
CA GLN A 79 8.19 -4.30 -16.72
C GLN A 79 6.98 -5.15 -17.11
N PHE A 80 6.12 -5.52 -16.15
CA PHE A 80 5.05 -6.50 -16.34
C PHE A 80 3.63 -5.91 -16.16
N GLY A 81 3.50 -4.65 -15.74
CA GLY A 81 2.22 -3.99 -15.45
C GLY A 81 1.70 -4.27 -14.03
N GLU A 82 0.54 -3.70 -13.69
CA GLU A 82 -0.06 -3.85 -12.35
C GLU A 82 -0.56 -5.28 -12.06
N SER A 83 -0.80 -6.10 -13.09
CA SER A 83 -1.24 -7.50 -12.96
C SER A 83 -0.20 -8.41 -12.33
N VAL A 84 1.06 -7.98 -12.23
CA VAL A 84 2.12 -8.72 -11.56
C VAL A 84 2.01 -8.64 -10.03
N LEU A 85 1.26 -7.68 -9.49
CA LEU A 85 1.09 -7.56 -8.05
C LEU A 85 0.00 -8.52 -7.57
N ALA A 86 0.28 -9.31 -6.53
CA ALA A 86 -0.71 -10.18 -5.90
C ALA A 86 -1.85 -9.38 -5.24
N ALA A 87 -1.61 -8.11 -4.90
CA ALA A 87 -2.62 -7.19 -4.39
C ALA A 87 -2.50 -5.82 -5.07
N PRO A 88 -3.62 -5.14 -5.39
CA PRO A 88 -3.59 -3.83 -6.01
C PRO A 88 -2.79 -2.83 -5.15
N PRO A 89 -1.92 -2.02 -5.75
CA PRO A 89 -1.07 -1.10 -5.01
C PRO A 89 -1.93 -0.07 -4.30
N LYS A 90 -1.75 0.09 -2.98
CA LYS A 90 -2.50 1.06 -2.16
C LYS A 90 -2.16 2.53 -2.47
N ARG A 91 -1.42 2.85 -3.54
CA ARG A 91 -0.95 4.20 -3.85
C ARG A 91 -0.97 4.52 -5.34
N GLY A 92 -1.30 5.77 -5.67
CA GLY A 92 -1.27 6.32 -7.03
C GLY A 92 -2.66 6.36 -7.68
N ALA A 93 -2.89 5.50 -8.67
CA ALA A 93 -4.12 5.47 -9.46
C ALA A 93 -5.36 5.11 -8.61
N GLY A 94 -5.21 4.18 -7.64
CA GLY A 94 -6.27 3.84 -6.70
C GLY A 94 -6.71 5.02 -5.82
N LEU A 95 -5.80 5.93 -5.45
CA LEU A 95 -6.12 7.11 -4.63
C LEU A 95 -6.91 8.15 -5.43
N VAL A 96 -6.53 8.42 -6.68
CA VAL A 96 -7.26 9.38 -7.54
C VAL A 96 -8.66 8.89 -7.84
N LEU A 97 -8.81 7.60 -8.15
CA LEU A 97 -10.12 6.99 -8.39
C LEU A 97 -11.00 7.00 -7.13
N TRP A 98 -10.40 6.94 -5.94
CA TRP A 98 -11.11 7.01 -4.66
C TRP A 98 -11.39 8.44 -4.17
N LEU A 99 -10.57 9.43 -4.55
CA LEU A 99 -10.83 10.85 -4.29
C LEU A 99 -11.94 11.43 -5.18
N ALA A 100 -12.12 10.87 -6.39
CA ALA A 100 -13.14 11.30 -7.33
C ALA A 100 -14.58 11.34 -6.75
N PRO A 101 -15.10 10.28 -6.07
CA PRO A 101 -16.43 10.32 -5.48
C PRO A 101 -16.57 11.36 -4.35
N VAL A 102 -15.54 11.54 -3.52
CA VAL A 102 -15.55 12.54 -2.44
C VAL A 102 -15.57 13.96 -3.01
N ALA A 103 -14.74 14.22 -4.03
CA ALA A 103 -14.69 15.52 -4.69
C ALA A 103 -16.02 15.84 -5.40
N ALA A 104 -16.60 14.89 -6.12
CA ALA A 104 -17.90 15.05 -6.78
C ALA A 104 -19.01 15.38 -5.77
N PHE A 105 -19.02 14.70 -4.62
CA PHE A 105 -19.99 14.95 -3.56
C PHE A 105 -19.83 16.35 -2.95
N ALA A 106 -18.60 16.78 -2.67
CA ALA A 106 -18.32 18.11 -2.14
C ALA A 106 -18.75 19.23 -3.13
N VAL A 107 -18.50 19.06 -4.42
CA VAL A 107 -18.93 20.00 -5.47
C VAL A 107 -20.46 20.04 -5.55
N GLY A 108 -21.13 18.88 -5.51
CA GLY A 108 -22.60 18.81 -5.50
C GLY A 108 -23.23 19.55 -4.33
N LEU A 109 -22.71 19.34 -3.11
CA LEU A 109 -23.14 20.04 -1.90
C LEU A 109 -22.95 21.56 -2.01
N LEU A 110 -21.80 22.01 -2.53
CA LEU A 110 -21.49 23.42 -2.69
C LEU A 110 -22.47 24.09 -3.66
N LEU A 111 -22.75 23.46 -4.80
CA LEU A 111 -23.69 23.96 -5.81
C LEU A 111 -25.11 24.03 -5.26
N LEU A 112 -25.57 22.96 -4.57
CA LEU A 112 -26.89 22.93 -3.94
C LEU A 112 -27.03 24.04 -2.88
N PHE A 113 -26.02 24.23 -2.03
CA PHE A 113 -26.02 25.29 -1.03
C PHE A 113 -26.09 26.69 -1.65
N ARG A 114 -25.33 26.94 -2.73
CA ARG A 114 -25.38 28.21 -3.47
C ARG A 114 -26.76 28.46 -4.08
N TYR A 115 -27.37 27.42 -4.65
CA TYR A 115 -28.70 27.48 -5.26
C TYR A 115 -29.80 27.75 -4.23
N LEU A 116 -29.81 27.03 -3.10
CA LEU A 116 -30.78 27.28 -2.03
C LEU A 116 -30.65 28.70 -1.45
N ARG A 117 -29.42 29.22 -1.36
CA ARG A 117 -29.16 30.60 -0.90
C ARG A 117 -29.57 31.67 -1.92
N SER A 118 -29.62 31.35 -3.22
CA SER A 118 -30.08 32.30 -4.23
C SER A 118 -31.61 32.42 -4.24
N ILE A 119 -32.33 31.32 -3.95
CA ILE A 119 -33.80 31.29 -3.90
C ILE A 119 -34.35 32.00 -2.66
N THR A 120 -33.62 31.98 -1.55
CA THR A 120 -34.05 32.58 -0.27
C THR A 120 -33.82 34.09 -0.16
N ARG A 121 -33.46 34.78 -1.26
CA ARG A 121 -33.45 36.25 -1.27
C ARG A 121 -34.89 36.76 -1.11
N PRO A 122 -35.24 37.44 -0.01
CA PRO A 122 -36.57 37.99 0.14
C PRO A 122 -36.81 39.05 -0.94
N ARG A 123 -37.88 38.88 -1.73
CA ARG A 123 -38.35 39.97 -2.59
C ARG A 123 -38.86 41.07 -1.67
N THR A 124 -38.13 42.18 -1.58
CA THR A 124 -38.60 43.38 -0.90
C THR A 124 -39.88 43.84 -1.60
N PRO A 125 -41.04 43.91 -0.91
CA PRO A 125 -42.25 44.45 -1.51
C PRO A 125 -42.03 45.94 -1.82
N SER A 126 -42.29 46.35 -3.06
CA SER A 126 -42.23 47.76 -3.46
C SER A 126 -43.36 48.53 -2.79
N PRO A 127 -43.08 49.65 -2.07
CA PRO A 127 -44.14 50.55 -1.63
C PRO A 127 -44.65 51.37 -2.81
N SER A 128 -45.97 51.62 -2.79
CA SER A 128 -46.77 52.41 -3.73
C SER A 128 -46.46 53.90 -3.67
#